data_AF-M1Q1C2-F1
#
_entry.id   AF-M1Q1C2-F1
#
_cell.length_a   1.000
_cell.length_b   1.000
_cell.length_c   1.000
_cell.angle_alpha   90.00
_cell.angle_beta   90.00
_cell.angle_gamma   90.00
#
_symmetry.space_group_name_H-M   'P 1'
#
loop_
_entity.id
_entity.type
_entity.pdbx_description
1 polymer ?
#
loop_
_entity_poly.entity_id
_entity_poly.type
_entity_poly.pdbx_seq_one_letter_code
_entity_poly.pdbx_strand_id
1 'polypeptide(L)'
;MKRGWELDEKNKTKNEYKFRRTKLSKKKNMLYKLTGLCCLLSGLFCLLIAPSLAQVPENNGYAGDKPLKTYIHDTVKGDLYYTAGSSYYSGKAYPGDTYKVNHNFDLPEGATIKLARLYNYWTWSSEGMEGRNPEMKLSFDGQELEPDREYSDRKGWGSYDYPSGTWAYDVSSCITGSGTFTTEIENIGPDASCVCIEGVGLLIVYEDPDGRNIEYWINEGADELNSQMDENGSPLYYTAPNQTICEMLRPALQFPIRSATLWTITQSGNWENNTLIVNDKKFTGICDGKPYPDLEIDERNVTDCLKAGENIILFQAAGDYVISSGSFLVVEKDLLAEESKSSTEEASEKSEETGSTPETSGTESKKAPGFGFVFAPALLTGRKLVLGLRDKKAGK
;
A
#
# COMPACT_ATOMS: atom_id res chain seq x y z
N MET A 1 -76.03 59.29 43.64
CA MET A 1 -76.31 57.91 43.18
C MET A 1 -75.67 57.60 41.80
N LYS A 2 -74.48 58.11 41.47
CA LYS A 2 -73.78 57.87 40.18
C LYS A 2 -72.39 57.19 40.30
N ARG A 3 -71.83 57.07 41.50
CA ARG A 3 -70.50 56.48 41.74
C ARG A 3 -70.48 54.95 41.96
N GLY A 4 -71.63 54.33 42.17
CA GLY A 4 -71.74 52.88 42.38
C GLY A 4 -71.87 52.05 41.08
N TRP A 5 -72.37 52.66 40.00
CA TRP A 5 -72.67 51.94 38.75
C TRP A 5 -71.43 51.84 37.82
N GLU A 6 -70.54 52.84 37.81
CA GLU A 6 -69.30 52.81 37.00
C GLU A 6 -68.23 51.84 37.51
N LEU A 7 -68.23 51.53 38.82
CA LEU A 7 -67.29 50.58 39.43
C LEU A 7 -67.68 49.12 39.15
N ASP A 8 -68.97 48.84 38.97
CA ASP A 8 -69.48 47.49 38.71
C ASP A 8 -69.30 47.08 37.23
N GLU A 9 -69.50 48.00 36.28
CA GLU A 9 -69.25 47.77 34.85
C GLU A 9 -67.77 47.53 34.50
N LYS A 10 -66.84 48.27 35.13
CA LYS A 10 -65.39 48.10 34.93
C LYS A 10 -64.87 46.77 35.47
N ASN A 11 -65.46 46.25 36.55
CA ASN A 11 -65.09 44.95 37.11
C ASN A 11 -65.68 43.80 36.29
N LYS A 12 -66.90 43.95 35.75
CA LYS A 12 -67.52 42.98 34.85
C LYS A 12 -66.72 42.81 33.55
N THR A 13 -66.31 43.92 32.92
CA THR A 13 -65.50 43.91 31.68
C THR A 13 -64.07 43.37 31.89
N LYS A 14 -63.41 43.65 33.01
CA LYS A 14 -62.09 43.06 33.34
C LYS A 14 -62.17 41.54 33.55
N ASN A 15 -63.22 41.04 34.19
CA ASN A 15 -63.41 39.61 34.43
C ASN A 15 -63.75 38.86 33.15
N GLU A 16 -64.57 39.43 32.27
CA GLU A 16 -64.83 38.84 30.94
C GLU A 16 -63.58 38.79 30.06
N TYR A 17 -62.74 39.83 30.09
CA TYR A 17 -61.46 39.84 29.36
C TYR A 17 -60.48 38.77 29.87
N LYS A 18 -60.34 38.63 31.20
CA LYS A 18 -59.52 37.55 31.82
C LYS A 18 -60.05 36.16 31.48
N PHE A 19 -61.37 35.96 31.48
CA PHE A 19 -61.99 34.68 31.15
C PHE A 19 -61.82 34.32 29.66
N ARG A 20 -61.98 35.28 28.74
CA ARG A 20 -61.72 35.07 27.30
C ARG A 20 -60.25 34.72 27.02
N ARG A 21 -59.30 35.39 27.70
CA ARG A 21 -57.86 35.15 27.52
C ARG A 21 -57.42 33.78 28.06
N THR A 22 -57.96 33.34 29.19
CA THR A 22 -57.73 31.98 29.72
C THR A 22 -58.38 30.89 28.87
N LYS A 23 -59.56 31.14 28.30
CA LYS A 23 -60.24 30.21 27.37
C LYS A 23 -59.51 30.08 26.03
N LEU A 24 -58.96 31.16 25.48
CA LEU A 24 -58.09 31.13 24.29
C LEU A 24 -56.75 30.42 24.55
N SER A 25 -56.13 30.64 25.72
CA SER A 25 -54.90 29.96 26.12
C SER A 25 -55.11 28.44 26.28
N LYS A 26 -56.22 28.00 26.90
CA LYS A 26 -56.57 26.58 27.00
C LYS A 26 -56.87 25.95 25.63
N LYS A 27 -57.52 26.66 24.70
CA LYS A 27 -57.75 26.17 23.32
C LYS A 27 -56.45 26.05 22.52
N LYS A 28 -55.53 27.01 22.62
CA LYS A 28 -54.19 26.91 22.00
C LYS A 28 -53.39 25.72 22.56
N ASN A 29 -53.36 25.53 23.88
CA ASN A 29 -52.67 24.39 24.50
C ASN A 29 -53.30 23.03 24.15
N MET A 30 -54.62 22.95 23.93
CA MET A 30 -55.28 21.75 23.40
C MET A 30 -54.90 21.48 21.94
N LEU A 31 -54.78 22.54 21.11
CA LEU A 31 -54.42 22.40 19.71
C LEU A 31 -52.98 21.91 19.54
N TYR A 32 -52.02 22.42 20.33
CA TYR A 32 -50.63 21.94 20.34
C TYR A 32 -50.48 20.50 20.86
N LYS A 33 -51.34 20.08 21.80
CA LYS A 33 -51.34 18.69 22.28
C LYS A 33 -51.94 17.71 21.27
N LEU A 34 -52.87 18.15 20.40
CA LEU A 34 -53.47 17.33 19.36
C LEU A 34 -52.56 17.21 18.12
N THR A 35 -51.83 18.27 17.74
CA THR A 35 -50.79 18.19 16.69
C THR A 35 -49.55 17.41 17.13
N GLY A 36 -49.17 17.45 18.42
CA GLY A 36 -48.09 16.62 18.95
C GLY A 36 -48.39 15.12 18.94
N LEU A 37 -49.66 14.73 19.08
CA LEU A 37 -50.07 13.31 19.09
C LEU A 37 -50.16 12.71 17.67
N CYS A 38 -50.46 13.53 16.65
CA CYS A 38 -50.41 13.08 15.25
C CYS A 38 -48.97 12.86 14.74
N CYS A 39 -47.99 13.65 15.21
CA CYS A 39 -46.58 13.44 14.86
C CYS A 39 -45.95 12.22 15.56
N LEU A 40 -46.46 11.84 16.73
CA LEU A 40 -46.00 10.64 17.46
C LEU A 40 -46.57 9.35 16.86
N LEU A 41 -47.71 9.40 16.17
CA LEU A 41 -48.29 8.24 15.47
C LEU A 41 -47.79 8.08 14.02
N SER A 42 -47.28 9.14 13.38
CA SER A 42 -46.54 9.02 12.11
C SER A 42 -45.07 8.62 12.28
N GLY A 43 -44.50 8.79 13.48
CA GLY A 43 -43.15 8.32 13.82
C GLY A 43 -43.07 6.85 14.26
N LEU A 44 -44.21 6.22 14.59
CA LEU A 44 -44.26 4.84 15.08
C LEU A 44 -44.65 3.81 13.99
N PHE A 45 -44.68 4.21 12.71
CA PHE A 45 -44.91 3.29 11.58
C PHE A 45 -43.65 3.07 10.71
N CYS A 46 -42.50 3.61 11.09
CA CYS A 46 -41.20 3.35 10.44
C CYS A 46 -40.33 2.30 11.16
N LEU A 47 -40.86 1.62 12.20
CA LEU A 47 -40.12 0.60 12.98
C LEU A 47 -40.56 -0.85 12.71
N LEU A 48 -41.30 -1.09 11.63
CA LEU A 48 -41.57 -2.45 11.12
C LEU A 48 -40.94 -2.66 9.74
N ILE A 49 -39.82 -1.98 9.47
CA ILE A 49 -38.88 -2.53 8.51
C ILE A 49 -38.30 -3.73 9.25
N ALA A 50 -38.64 -4.94 8.80
CA ALA A 50 -37.92 -6.14 9.18
C ALA A 50 -36.42 -5.81 9.16
N PRO A 51 -35.59 -6.35 10.08
CA PRO A 51 -34.15 -6.25 9.88
C PRO A 51 -33.92 -6.78 8.47
N SER A 52 -33.62 -5.89 7.52
CA SER A 52 -33.01 -6.30 6.29
C SER A 52 -31.77 -6.98 6.81
N LEU A 53 -31.70 -8.31 6.70
CA LEU A 53 -30.45 -9.03 6.85
C LEU A 53 -29.48 -8.21 6.00
N ALA A 54 -28.56 -7.49 6.66
CA ALA A 54 -27.69 -6.57 5.99
C ALA A 54 -26.96 -7.42 4.97
N GLN A 55 -27.27 -7.22 3.69
CA GLN A 55 -26.67 -8.02 2.64
C GLN A 55 -25.19 -7.68 2.67
N VAL A 56 -24.36 -8.72 2.67
CA VAL A 56 -22.90 -8.56 2.53
C VAL A 56 -22.68 -7.67 1.29
N PRO A 57 -21.90 -6.59 1.42
CA PRO A 57 -21.69 -5.67 0.31
C PRO A 57 -21.05 -6.41 -0.87
N GLU A 58 -21.42 -6.03 -2.10
CA GLU A 58 -20.88 -6.66 -3.32
C GLU A 58 -19.36 -6.48 -3.44
N ASN A 59 -18.83 -5.38 -2.91
CA ASN A 59 -17.41 -5.11 -2.78
C ASN A 59 -17.06 -4.79 -1.32
N ASN A 60 -15.96 -5.34 -0.81
CA ASN A 60 -15.46 -5.07 0.54
C ASN A 60 -13.93 -5.09 0.55
N GLY A 61 -13.31 -3.91 0.45
CA GLY A 61 -11.84 -3.79 0.41
C GLY A 61 -11.18 -4.46 1.61
N TYR A 62 -11.83 -4.42 2.78
CA TYR A 62 -11.35 -5.05 4.02
C TYR A 62 -11.08 -6.56 3.93
N ALA A 63 -11.52 -7.24 2.87
CA ALA A 63 -11.24 -8.65 2.62
C ALA A 63 -9.84 -8.90 2.03
N GLY A 64 -9.02 -7.89 1.79
CA GLY A 64 -7.68 -8.08 1.21
C GLY A 64 -7.74 -8.44 -0.26
N ASP A 65 -8.15 -7.47 -1.07
CA ASP A 65 -8.35 -7.64 -2.51
C ASP A 65 -7.25 -6.97 -3.36
N LYS A 66 -6.25 -6.36 -2.72
CA LYS A 66 -5.12 -5.69 -3.37
C LYS A 66 -3.78 -6.24 -2.92
N PRO A 67 -3.39 -7.43 -3.41
CA PRO A 67 -2.05 -7.95 -3.15
C PRO A 67 -0.97 -6.94 -3.58
N LEU A 68 0.11 -6.86 -2.81
CA LEU A 68 1.20 -5.95 -3.12
C LEU A 68 1.88 -6.39 -4.42
N LYS A 69 2.37 -5.41 -5.18
CA LYS A 69 2.96 -5.64 -6.50
C LYS A 69 4.46 -5.46 -6.44
N THR A 70 5.20 -6.38 -7.07
CA THR A 70 6.64 -6.22 -7.23
C THR A 70 6.93 -5.01 -8.11
N TYR A 71 7.53 -4.01 -7.50
CA TYR A 71 8.06 -2.84 -8.18
C TYR A 71 9.40 -3.17 -8.84
N ILE A 72 10.32 -3.77 -8.08
CA ILE A 72 11.61 -4.24 -8.60
C ILE A 72 12.03 -5.55 -7.94
N HIS A 73 12.70 -6.38 -8.74
CA HIS A 73 13.46 -7.55 -8.32
C HIS A 73 14.80 -7.49 -9.04
N ASP A 74 15.89 -7.40 -8.28
CA ASP A 74 17.24 -7.26 -8.85
C ASP A 74 18.29 -7.81 -7.87
N THR A 75 19.55 -7.77 -8.28
CA THR A 75 20.72 -8.12 -7.49
C THR A 75 21.64 -6.93 -7.31
N VAL A 76 22.40 -6.89 -6.22
CA VAL A 76 23.44 -5.88 -6.00
C VAL A 76 24.55 -6.45 -5.13
N LYS A 77 25.79 -5.98 -5.35
CA LYS A 77 26.85 -6.13 -4.36
C LYS A 77 26.81 -4.91 -3.44
N GLY A 78 26.23 -5.07 -2.26
CA GLY A 78 25.95 -3.99 -1.34
C GLY A 78 24.92 -4.39 -0.30
N ASP A 79 23.97 -3.48 0.01
CA ASP A 79 22.90 -3.75 0.95
C ASP A 79 21.65 -2.88 0.69
N LEU A 80 20.62 -3.12 1.51
CA LEU A 80 19.38 -2.35 1.57
C LEU A 80 19.20 -1.74 2.96
N TYR A 81 18.82 -0.48 3.01
CA TYR A 81 18.52 0.29 4.21
C TYR A 81 17.12 0.88 4.13
N TYR A 82 16.36 0.84 5.22
CA TYR A 82 15.04 1.45 5.31
C TYR A 82 14.86 2.23 6.61
N THR A 83 14.20 3.38 6.54
CA THR A 83 13.92 4.23 7.72
C THR A 83 12.62 5.00 7.57
N ALA A 84 11.90 5.21 8.68
CA ALA A 84 10.80 6.18 8.74
C ALA A 84 11.29 7.61 9.05
N GLY A 85 12.59 7.81 9.25
CA GLY A 85 13.15 9.11 9.66
C GLY A 85 12.51 9.65 10.94
N SER A 86 12.19 10.94 10.95
CA SER A 86 11.48 11.61 12.04
C SER A 86 9.95 11.59 11.88
N SER A 87 9.40 10.61 11.17
CA SER A 87 7.95 10.53 10.94
C SER A 87 7.16 10.37 12.24
N TYR A 88 5.91 10.81 12.18
CA TYR A 88 4.87 10.68 13.20
C TYR A 88 3.48 10.76 12.54
N TYR A 89 2.43 10.29 13.19
CA TYR A 89 1.07 10.48 12.68
C TYR A 89 0.66 11.95 12.68
N SER A 90 0.30 12.51 11.52
CA SER A 90 -0.02 13.94 11.40
C SER A 90 -1.37 14.32 12.03
N GLY A 91 -2.28 13.36 12.20
CA GLY A 91 -3.71 13.66 12.28
C GLY A 91 -4.21 14.32 10.99
N LYS A 92 -5.36 14.99 11.04
CA LYS A 92 -5.94 15.64 9.85
C LYS A 92 -5.11 16.86 9.44
N ALA A 93 -4.50 16.78 8.27
CA ALA A 93 -3.94 17.92 7.54
C ALA A 93 -5.00 18.49 6.60
N TYR A 94 -5.34 19.77 6.80
CA TYR A 94 -6.25 20.55 5.95
C TYR A 94 -5.47 21.25 4.82
N PRO A 95 -6.15 21.81 3.80
CA PRO A 95 -5.50 22.53 2.73
C PRO A 95 -4.55 23.62 3.23
N GLY A 96 -3.31 23.60 2.73
CA GLY A 96 -2.22 24.48 3.14
C GLY A 96 -1.44 24.01 4.38
N ASP A 97 -1.90 22.99 5.09
CA ASP A 97 -1.11 22.37 6.16
C ASP A 97 0.05 21.57 5.56
N THR A 98 1.20 21.63 6.24
CA THR A 98 2.42 20.95 5.83
C THR A 98 2.88 19.91 6.85
N TYR A 99 3.44 18.82 6.35
CA TYR A 99 4.03 17.73 7.11
C TYR A 99 5.48 17.54 6.69
N LYS A 100 6.39 17.48 7.67
CA LYS A 100 7.83 17.49 7.45
C LYS A 100 8.52 16.33 8.15
N VAL A 101 9.38 15.62 7.41
CA VAL A 101 10.16 14.49 7.89
C VAL A 101 11.63 14.72 7.57
N ASN A 102 12.51 14.49 8.55
CA ASN A 102 13.94 14.43 8.32
C ASN A 102 14.38 12.96 8.27
N HIS A 103 15.13 12.61 7.25
CA HIS A 103 15.76 11.30 7.07
C HIS A 103 17.25 11.47 7.29
N ASN A 104 17.80 10.77 8.29
CA ASN A 104 19.24 10.79 8.56
C ASN A 104 19.80 9.39 8.43
N PHE A 105 20.77 9.20 7.55
CA PHE A 105 21.41 7.90 7.32
C PHE A 105 22.87 8.07 6.91
N ASP A 106 23.64 7.03 7.19
CA ASP A 106 25.03 6.91 6.80
C ASP A 106 25.19 5.68 5.90
N LEU A 107 25.87 5.86 4.78
CA LEU A 107 26.29 4.78 3.89
C LEU A 107 27.75 4.39 4.15
N PRO A 108 28.14 3.15 3.86
CA PRO A 108 29.55 2.76 3.86
C PRO A 108 30.43 3.65 2.98
N GLU A 109 31.71 3.78 3.33
CA GLU A 109 32.65 4.57 2.54
C GLU A 109 32.78 4.01 1.12
N GLY A 110 32.65 4.87 0.12
CA GLY A 110 32.72 4.47 -1.28
C GLY A 110 31.43 3.83 -1.84
N ALA A 111 30.37 3.71 -1.04
CA ALA A 111 29.08 3.22 -1.50
C ALA A 111 28.43 4.21 -2.49
N THR A 112 27.70 3.66 -3.46
CA THR A 112 26.94 4.43 -4.46
C THR A 112 25.48 4.04 -4.45
N ILE A 113 24.58 5.02 -4.59
CA ILE A 113 23.15 4.74 -4.66
C ILE A 113 22.83 3.98 -5.95
N LYS A 114 22.22 2.80 -5.81
CA LYS A 114 21.62 2.07 -6.94
C LYS A 114 20.15 2.45 -7.12
N LEU A 115 19.43 2.58 -6.01
CA LEU A 115 18.02 2.95 -5.96
C LEU A 115 17.72 3.67 -4.64
N ALA A 116 16.92 4.72 -4.67
CA ALA A 116 16.27 5.24 -3.49
C ALA A 116 14.78 5.50 -3.77
N ARG A 117 13.92 4.93 -2.93
CA ARG A 117 12.46 5.06 -3.01
C ARG A 117 11.92 5.71 -1.75
N LEU A 118 11.13 6.76 -1.94
CA LEU A 118 10.41 7.43 -0.87
C LEU A 118 8.94 7.00 -0.91
N TYR A 119 8.36 6.70 0.25
CA TYR A 119 6.98 6.27 0.40
C TYR A 119 6.24 7.23 1.32
N ASN A 120 5.20 7.90 0.81
CA ASN A 120 4.26 8.65 1.62
C ASN A 120 3.05 7.75 1.95
N TYR A 121 2.91 7.42 3.22
CA TYR A 121 1.82 6.60 3.75
C TYR A 121 0.70 7.52 4.24
N TRP A 122 -0.51 7.34 3.74
CA TRP A 122 -1.63 8.22 4.04
C TRP A 122 -2.95 7.47 4.21
N THR A 123 -3.88 8.07 4.93
CA THR A 123 -5.17 7.48 5.28
C THR A 123 -6.24 8.56 5.53
N TRP A 124 -7.49 8.13 5.74
CA TRP A 124 -8.62 8.97 6.14
C TRP A 124 -8.87 10.17 5.21
N SER A 125 -8.54 10.04 3.91
CA SER A 125 -8.71 11.17 2.98
C SER A 125 -10.18 11.40 2.63
N SER A 126 -10.64 12.64 2.78
CA SER A 126 -12.05 12.97 2.63
C SER A 126 -12.27 14.44 2.28
N GLU A 127 -13.46 14.76 1.77
CA GLU A 127 -14.02 16.10 1.67
C GLU A 127 -15.35 16.12 2.40
N GLY A 128 -15.41 16.82 3.53
CA GLY A 128 -16.53 16.73 4.45
C GLY A 128 -16.73 15.30 4.99
N MET A 129 -17.78 14.62 4.52
CA MET A 129 -18.11 13.23 4.90
C MET A 129 -17.95 12.25 3.73
N GLU A 130 -17.44 12.71 2.60
CA GLU A 130 -17.25 11.89 1.40
C GLU A 130 -15.77 11.53 1.24
N GLY A 131 -15.48 10.25 1.05
CA GLY A 131 -14.11 9.79 0.82
C GLY A 131 -13.64 10.11 -0.57
N ARG A 132 -12.43 10.68 -0.66
CA ARG A 132 -11.78 11.05 -1.91
C ARG A 132 -10.30 10.78 -1.83
N ASN A 133 -9.65 10.64 -2.98
CA ASN A 133 -8.19 10.61 -2.99
C ASN A 133 -7.64 12.00 -2.61
N PRO A 134 -6.50 12.02 -1.90
CA PRO A 134 -5.86 13.26 -1.50
C PRO A 134 -5.25 13.97 -2.71
N GLU A 135 -5.13 15.29 -2.62
CA GLU A 135 -4.28 16.08 -3.50
C GLU A 135 -3.14 16.60 -2.64
N MET A 136 -1.92 16.11 -2.86
CA MET A 136 -0.76 16.50 -2.08
C MET A 136 0.39 16.90 -3.00
N LYS A 137 1.13 17.91 -2.58
CA LYS A 137 2.41 18.29 -3.19
C LYS A 137 3.53 17.78 -2.30
N LEU A 138 4.50 17.08 -2.88
CA LEU A 138 5.68 16.57 -2.16
C LEU A 138 6.95 17.22 -2.70
N SER A 139 7.84 17.60 -1.79
CA SER A 139 9.24 17.91 -2.13
C SER A 139 10.21 17.07 -1.29
N PHE A 140 11.32 16.68 -1.91
CA PHE A 140 12.44 16.00 -1.27
C PHE A 140 13.70 16.84 -1.45
N ASP A 141 14.28 17.28 -0.34
CA ASP A 141 15.41 18.22 -0.25
C ASP A 141 15.23 19.48 -1.11
N GLY A 142 14.01 20.02 -1.10
CA GLY A 142 13.64 21.22 -1.86
C GLY A 142 13.32 20.97 -3.35
N GLN A 143 13.51 19.75 -3.85
CA GLN A 143 13.07 19.37 -5.19
C GLN A 143 11.63 18.82 -5.13
N GLU A 144 10.72 19.49 -5.85
CA GLU A 144 9.34 19.01 -6.02
C GLU A 144 9.30 17.77 -6.92
N LEU A 145 8.52 16.77 -6.51
CA LEU A 145 8.42 15.48 -7.17
C LEU A 145 6.97 15.05 -7.30
N GLU A 146 6.66 14.40 -8.41
CA GLU A 146 5.40 13.69 -8.62
C GLU A 146 5.59 12.20 -8.26
N PRO A 147 4.58 11.53 -7.69
CA PRO A 147 4.66 10.10 -7.45
C PRO A 147 4.76 9.36 -8.78
N ASP A 148 5.70 8.43 -8.89
CA ASP A 148 5.77 7.55 -10.07
C ASP A 148 4.84 6.34 -9.92
N ARG A 149 4.39 6.04 -8.70
CA ARG A 149 3.33 5.07 -8.41
C ARG A 149 2.41 5.57 -7.30
N GLU A 150 1.13 5.34 -7.49
CA GLU A 150 0.09 5.59 -6.50
C GLU A 150 -0.69 4.30 -6.24
N TYR A 151 -0.73 3.88 -4.99
CA TYR A 151 -1.50 2.74 -4.52
C TYR A 151 -2.56 3.26 -3.56
N SER A 152 -3.80 2.85 -3.77
CA SER A 152 -4.90 3.20 -2.86
C SER A 152 -5.86 2.05 -2.71
N ASP A 153 -6.44 1.98 -1.53
CA ASP A 153 -7.55 1.11 -1.22
C ASP A 153 -8.61 1.83 -0.39
N ARG A 154 -9.79 1.22 -0.32
CA ARG A 154 -10.92 1.73 0.44
C ARG A 154 -11.88 0.60 0.78
N LYS A 155 -12.52 0.73 1.94
CA LYS A 155 -13.69 -0.07 2.37
C LYS A 155 -14.69 -0.40 1.25
N GLY A 156 -15.15 0.60 0.49
CA GLY A 156 -16.00 0.44 -0.69
C GLY A 156 -17.52 0.38 -0.44
N TRP A 157 -17.98 0.60 0.80
CA TRP A 157 -19.42 0.58 1.13
C TRP A 157 -19.77 1.35 2.41
N GLY A 158 -21.02 1.80 2.48
CA GLY A 158 -21.60 2.44 3.66
C GLY A 158 -20.91 3.74 4.06
N SER A 159 -21.09 4.15 5.32
CA SER A 159 -20.41 5.31 5.89
C SER A 159 -18.93 5.01 6.18
N TYR A 160 -18.12 6.06 6.26
CA TYR A 160 -16.68 5.98 6.50
C TYR A 160 -15.92 5.21 5.42
N ASP A 161 -16.43 5.24 4.18
CA ASP A 161 -15.70 4.77 3.00
C ASP A 161 -14.68 5.83 2.58
N TYR A 162 -13.61 5.96 3.35
CA TYR A 162 -12.49 6.88 3.11
C TYR A 162 -11.30 6.09 2.61
N PRO A 163 -10.68 6.47 1.48
CA PRO A 163 -9.52 5.77 0.99
C PRO A 163 -8.28 6.02 1.85
N SER A 164 -7.35 5.08 1.74
CA SER A 164 -5.98 5.14 2.25
C SER A 164 -5.02 4.63 1.19
N GLY A 165 -3.73 4.88 1.35
CA GLY A 165 -2.79 4.56 0.30
C GLY A 165 -1.32 4.74 0.62
N THR A 166 -0.53 4.43 -0.40
CA THR A 166 0.92 4.62 -0.45
C THR A 166 1.25 5.31 -1.76
N TRP A 167 1.87 6.49 -1.70
CA TRP A 167 2.45 7.14 -2.87
C TRP A 167 3.96 6.91 -2.86
N ALA A 168 4.50 6.39 -3.96
CA ALA A 168 5.92 6.06 -4.09
C ALA A 168 6.61 6.98 -5.11
N TYR A 169 7.85 7.36 -4.78
CA TYR A 169 8.65 8.32 -5.54
C TYR A 169 10.06 7.79 -5.75
N ASP A 170 10.61 8.00 -6.94
CA ASP A 170 12.04 7.85 -7.19
C ASP A 170 12.82 9.08 -6.70
N VAL A 171 13.65 8.89 -5.67
CA VAL A 171 14.53 9.94 -5.13
C VAL A 171 16.00 9.61 -5.34
N SER A 172 16.32 8.63 -6.18
CA SER A 172 17.70 8.15 -6.41
C SER A 172 18.63 9.27 -6.85
N SER A 173 18.15 10.18 -7.70
CA SER A 173 18.93 11.32 -8.21
C SER A 173 19.09 12.46 -7.22
N CYS A 174 18.30 12.47 -6.14
CA CYS A 174 18.34 13.51 -5.11
C CYS A 174 19.34 13.17 -3.99
N ILE A 175 19.66 11.89 -3.81
CA ILE A 175 20.57 11.43 -2.76
C ILE A 175 22.00 11.34 -3.32
N THR A 176 22.88 12.19 -2.80
CA THR A 176 24.29 12.28 -3.23
C THR A 176 25.26 11.53 -2.32
N GLY A 177 24.77 10.96 -1.21
CA GLY A 177 25.56 10.22 -0.22
C GLY A 177 24.90 10.24 1.15
N SER A 178 25.68 9.94 2.18
CA SER A 178 25.28 10.07 3.60
C SER A 178 24.85 11.50 3.94
N GLY A 179 23.90 11.64 4.86
CA GLY A 179 23.52 12.94 5.37
C GLY A 179 22.09 13.01 5.88
N THR A 180 21.60 14.25 6.02
CA THR A 180 20.22 14.53 6.39
C THR A 180 19.48 15.10 5.18
N PHE A 181 18.38 14.46 4.81
CA PHE A 181 17.48 14.88 3.74
C PHE A 181 16.10 15.17 4.31
N THR A 182 15.40 16.14 3.73
CA THR A 182 14.07 16.55 4.22
C THR A 182 12.98 16.20 3.22
N THR A 183 11.90 15.61 3.67
CA THR A 183 10.63 15.53 2.92
C THR A 183 9.65 16.56 3.46
N GLU A 184 8.99 17.31 2.58
CA GLU A 184 7.87 18.18 2.92
C GLU A 184 6.66 17.83 2.05
N ILE A 185 5.51 17.62 2.68
CA ILE A 185 4.24 17.28 2.05
C ILE A 185 3.25 18.38 2.41
N GLU A 186 2.55 18.93 1.43
CA GLU A 186 1.47 19.91 1.61
C GLU A 186 0.16 19.31 1.08
N ASN A 187 -0.92 19.39 1.86
CA ASN A 187 -2.25 19.13 1.33
C ASN A 187 -2.69 20.32 0.47
N ILE A 188 -2.90 20.09 -0.82
CA ILE A 188 -3.31 21.12 -1.80
C ILE A 188 -4.74 20.89 -2.31
N GLY A 189 -5.50 20.01 -1.66
CA GLY A 189 -6.91 19.76 -1.97
C GLY A 189 -7.81 20.95 -1.69
N PRO A 190 -9.11 20.86 -2.02
CA PRO A 190 -10.06 21.95 -1.81
C PRO A 190 -10.37 22.21 -0.33
N ASP A 191 -10.88 23.40 -0.03
CA ASP A 191 -11.06 23.94 1.33
C ASP A 191 -11.67 23.00 2.39
N ALA A 192 -12.58 22.09 1.99
CA ALA A 192 -13.25 21.15 2.90
C ALA A 192 -12.61 19.75 2.97
N SER A 193 -11.47 19.57 2.30
CA SER A 193 -10.74 18.30 2.27
C SER A 193 -9.83 18.12 3.48
N CYS A 194 -9.49 16.87 3.77
CA CYS A 194 -8.40 16.54 4.69
C CYS A 194 -7.77 15.20 4.30
N VAL A 195 -6.55 14.98 4.77
CA VAL A 195 -5.83 13.71 4.70
C VAL A 195 -5.03 13.55 5.98
N CYS A 196 -4.85 12.32 6.45
CA CYS A 196 -3.89 12.02 7.50
C CYS A 196 -2.67 11.34 6.88
N ILE A 197 -1.48 11.77 7.27
CA ILE A 197 -0.21 11.18 6.86
C ILE A 197 0.27 10.30 8.02
N GLU A 198 0.42 9.01 7.74
CA GLU A 198 0.91 8.01 8.70
C GLU A 198 2.41 8.09 8.86
N GLY A 199 3.12 8.51 7.82
CA GLY A 199 4.55 8.75 7.86
C GLY A 199 5.18 8.71 6.48
N VAL A 200 6.48 8.91 6.45
CA VAL A 200 7.29 8.80 5.24
C VAL A 200 8.40 7.80 5.44
N GLY A 201 8.43 6.76 4.62
CA GLY A 201 9.50 5.77 4.57
C GLY A 201 10.53 6.11 3.49
N LEU A 202 11.81 5.97 3.78
CA LEU A 202 12.89 6.06 2.80
C LEU A 202 13.63 4.72 2.72
N LEU A 203 13.57 4.11 1.54
CA LEU A 203 14.29 2.90 1.18
C LEU A 203 15.47 3.24 0.30
N ILE A 204 16.64 2.69 0.60
CA ILE A 204 17.87 2.87 -0.16
C ILE A 204 18.49 1.50 -0.44
N VAL A 205 18.73 1.22 -1.71
CA VAL A 205 19.60 0.13 -2.16
C VAL A 205 20.88 0.77 -2.66
N TYR A 206 22.01 0.34 -2.13
CA TYR A 206 23.32 0.88 -2.48
C TYR A 206 24.27 -0.23 -2.90
N GLU A 207 25.18 0.12 -3.80
CA GLU A 207 26.35 -0.68 -4.14
C GLU A 207 27.47 -0.38 -3.16
N ASP A 208 28.13 -1.41 -2.67
CA ASP A 208 29.32 -1.33 -1.84
C ASP A 208 30.31 -2.41 -2.33
N PRO A 209 31.52 -2.02 -2.81
CA PRO A 209 32.54 -2.97 -3.25
C PRO A 209 32.93 -4.02 -2.21
N ASP A 210 32.78 -3.71 -0.92
CA ASP A 210 33.06 -4.63 0.20
C ASP A 210 31.78 -5.24 0.81
N GLY A 211 30.62 -4.90 0.22
CA GLY A 211 29.30 -5.38 0.63
C GLY A 211 28.98 -6.82 0.22
N ARG A 212 27.76 -7.23 0.53
CA ARG A 212 27.25 -8.59 0.31
C ARG A 212 26.64 -8.73 -1.08
N ASN A 213 26.70 -9.92 -1.67
CA ASN A 213 25.92 -10.19 -2.88
C ASN A 213 24.50 -10.54 -2.48
N ILE A 214 23.58 -9.61 -2.72
CA ILE A 214 22.18 -9.77 -2.37
C ILE A 214 21.30 -9.82 -3.62
N GLU A 215 20.26 -10.63 -3.56
CA GLU A 215 19.09 -10.61 -4.43
C GLU A 215 17.94 -10.02 -3.60
N TYR A 216 17.22 -9.04 -4.15
CA TYR A 216 16.18 -8.34 -3.39
C TYR A 216 14.90 -8.15 -4.19
N TRP A 217 13.77 -8.10 -3.46
CA TRP A 217 12.45 -7.78 -3.97
C TRP A 217 11.89 -6.59 -3.20
N ILE A 218 11.30 -5.64 -3.93
CA ILE A 218 10.58 -4.51 -3.36
C ILE A 218 9.15 -4.60 -3.86
N ASN A 219 8.24 -4.92 -2.95
CA ASN A 219 6.81 -4.94 -3.22
C ASN A 219 6.15 -3.73 -2.57
N GLU A 220 5.27 -3.10 -3.35
CA GLU A 220 4.62 -1.84 -3.01
C GLU A 220 3.11 -1.99 -3.20
N GLY A 221 2.33 -1.33 -2.37
CA GLY A 221 0.88 -1.36 -2.47
C GLY A 221 0.16 -0.64 -1.34
N ALA A 222 -1.14 -0.87 -1.29
CA ALA A 222 -2.02 -0.49 -0.20
C ALA A 222 -3.21 -1.45 -0.25
N ASP A 223 -3.39 -2.23 0.81
CA ASP A 223 -4.47 -3.21 0.96
C ASP A 223 -5.10 -3.00 2.34
N GLU A 224 -6.30 -2.45 2.38
CA GLU A 224 -7.03 -2.22 3.63
C GLU A 224 -7.59 -3.54 4.14
N LEU A 225 -7.34 -3.85 5.40
CA LEU A 225 -7.84 -5.06 6.04
C LEU A 225 -8.53 -4.68 7.35
N ASN A 226 -9.65 -5.34 7.65
CA ASN A 226 -10.29 -5.22 8.96
C ASN A 226 -11.08 -6.49 9.26
N SER A 227 -10.83 -7.11 10.39
CA SER A 227 -11.51 -8.32 10.84
C SER A 227 -12.11 -8.18 12.23
N GLN A 228 -12.51 -6.95 12.59
CA GLN A 228 -13.03 -6.63 13.90
C GLN A 228 -14.31 -7.41 14.17
N MET A 229 -14.39 -7.94 15.39
CA MET A 229 -15.52 -8.72 15.88
C MET A 229 -16.32 -7.90 16.90
N ASP A 230 -17.62 -8.06 16.92
CA ASP A 230 -18.46 -7.56 18.00
C ASP A 230 -18.28 -8.39 19.29
N GLU A 231 -18.95 -7.97 20.37
CA GLU A 231 -18.91 -8.64 21.68
C GLU A 231 -19.41 -10.10 21.64
N ASN A 232 -20.16 -10.48 20.60
CA ASN A 232 -20.71 -11.82 20.41
C ASN A 232 -19.84 -12.67 19.47
N GLY A 233 -18.71 -12.15 18.98
CA GLY A 233 -17.81 -12.82 18.05
C GLY A 233 -18.30 -12.81 16.60
N SER A 234 -19.21 -11.90 16.23
CA SER A 234 -19.67 -11.74 14.85
C SER A 234 -18.84 -10.67 14.12
N PRO A 235 -18.48 -10.88 12.84
CA PRO A 235 -17.75 -9.89 12.05
C PRO A 235 -18.51 -8.55 11.94
N LEU A 236 -17.91 -7.46 12.43
CA LEU A 236 -18.51 -6.12 12.37
C LEU A 236 -18.54 -5.59 10.93
N TYR A 237 -17.55 -5.96 10.13
CA TYR A 237 -17.37 -5.50 8.75
C TYR A 237 -17.46 -6.62 7.71
N TYR A 238 -18.22 -7.68 8.02
CA TYR A 238 -18.48 -8.84 7.14
C TYR A 238 -17.24 -9.68 6.79
N THR A 239 -16.15 -9.51 7.52
CA THR A 239 -14.86 -10.17 7.29
C THR A 239 -14.31 -10.75 8.58
N ALA A 240 -13.85 -12.00 8.53
CA ALA A 240 -13.15 -12.66 9.63
C ALA A 240 -11.64 -12.75 9.36
N PRO A 241 -10.77 -13.01 10.35
CA PRO A 241 -9.32 -13.01 10.17
C PRO A 241 -8.81 -13.96 9.06
N ASN A 242 -9.47 -15.09 8.85
CA ASN A 242 -9.14 -16.03 7.76
C ASN A 242 -9.54 -15.55 6.36
N GLN A 243 -10.23 -14.42 6.26
CA GLN A 243 -10.64 -13.76 5.03
C GLN A 243 -9.91 -12.44 4.81
N THR A 244 -9.14 -11.94 5.77
CA THR A 244 -8.44 -10.65 5.68
C THR A 244 -6.95 -10.87 5.56
N ILE A 245 -6.53 -11.29 4.36
CA ILE A 245 -5.17 -11.71 4.07
C ILE A 245 -4.65 -10.93 2.87
N CYS A 246 -3.60 -10.15 3.06
CA CYS A 246 -2.84 -9.54 1.97
C CYS A 246 -1.71 -10.49 1.54
N GLU A 247 -1.61 -10.77 0.24
CA GLU A 247 -0.40 -11.36 -0.32
C GLU A 247 0.65 -10.25 -0.49
N MET A 248 1.66 -10.27 0.38
CA MET A 248 2.70 -9.24 0.37
C MET A 248 3.75 -9.52 -0.70
N LEU A 249 4.16 -10.79 -0.86
CA LEU A 249 5.22 -11.18 -1.78
C LEU A 249 5.16 -12.66 -2.13
N ARG A 250 5.45 -13.00 -3.39
CA ARG A 250 5.55 -14.38 -3.90
C ARG A 250 6.88 -14.58 -4.66
N PRO A 251 8.02 -14.69 -3.96
CA PRO A 251 9.32 -14.75 -4.59
C PRO A 251 9.65 -16.20 -5.01
N ALA A 252 10.29 -16.36 -6.16
CA ALA A 252 10.88 -17.62 -6.60
C ALA A 252 12.39 -17.59 -6.31
N LEU A 253 12.87 -18.50 -5.45
CA LEU A 253 14.24 -18.46 -4.93
C LEU A 253 15.09 -19.61 -5.45
N GLN A 254 16.32 -19.27 -5.83
CA GLN A 254 17.40 -20.24 -6.02
C GLN A 254 18.18 -20.45 -4.73
N PHE A 255 18.51 -21.71 -4.45
CA PHE A 255 19.30 -22.14 -3.28
C PHE A 255 20.65 -22.73 -3.73
N PRO A 256 21.68 -22.74 -2.85
CA PRO A 256 21.64 -22.32 -1.45
C PRO A 256 21.55 -20.79 -1.27
N ILE A 257 20.97 -20.38 -0.15
CA ILE A 257 21.02 -18.98 0.33
C ILE A 257 21.78 -18.97 1.66
N ARG A 258 22.49 -17.88 1.94
CA ARG A 258 23.25 -17.72 3.18
C ARG A 258 22.40 -17.12 4.28
N SER A 259 21.62 -16.09 3.95
CA SER A 259 20.70 -15.42 4.86
C SER A 259 19.54 -14.80 4.10
N ALA A 260 18.42 -14.57 4.78
CA ALA A 260 17.32 -13.78 4.27
C ALA A 260 16.71 -12.90 5.37
N THR A 261 16.56 -11.61 5.06
CA THR A 261 15.88 -10.62 5.91
C THR A 261 14.63 -10.12 5.19
N LEU A 262 13.50 -10.12 5.88
CA LEU A 262 12.23 -9.60 5.40
C LEU A 262 11.86 -8.36 6.22
N TRP A 263 11.51 -7.30 5.50
CA TRP A 263 10.87 -6.11 6.02
C TRP A 263 9.38 -6.11 5.65
N THR A 264 8.50 -5.78 6.58
CA THR A 264 7.08 -5.54 6.30
C THR A 264 6.63 -4.22 6.89
N ILE A 265 5.86 -3.46 6.12
CA ILE A 265 5.40 -2.13 6.47
C ILE A 265 3.87 -2.12 6.45
N THR A 266 3.28 -1.75 7.58
CA THR A 266 1.82 -1.66 7.74
C THR A 266 1.40 -0.37 8.44
N GLN A 267 0.33 0.25 7.97
CA GLN A 267 -0.25 1.46 8.57
C GLN A 267 -1.39 1.08 9.53
N SER A 268 -1.56 1.87 10.59
CA SER A 268 -2.61 1.72 11.63
C SER A 268 -2.69 0.34 12.29
N GLY A 269 -1.61 -0.45 12.22
CA GLY A 269 -1.66 -1.90 12.40
C GLY A 269 -1.40 -2.44 13.79
N ASN A 270 -1.29 -1.61 14.84
CA ASN A 270 -0.83 -1.98 16.19
C ASN A 270 -1.81 -2.91 16.96
N TRP A 271 -2.02 -4.12 16.44
CA TRP A 271 -2.88 -5.16 16.97
C TRP A 271 -2.05 -6.44 17.14
N GLU A 272 -1.92 -6.92 18.37
CA GLU A 272 -1.03 -8.02 18.77
C GLU A 272 -1.27 -9.33 17.99
N ASN A 273 -2.48 -9.53 17.49
CA ASN A 273 -2.92 -10.75 16.80
C ASN A 273 -2.64 -10.72 15.30
N ASN A 274 -2.24 -9.57 14.73
CA ASN A 274 -1.79 -9.51 13.34
C ASN A 274 -0.65 -10.50 13.13
N THR A 275 -0.75 -11.25 12.04
CA THR A 275 0.08 -12.43 11.81
C THR A 275 0.78 -12.35 10.45
N LEU A 276 2.11 -12.47 10.47
CA LEU A 276 2.91 -12.67 9.27
C LEU A 276 3.02 -14.17 9.02
N ILE A 277 2.81 -14.58 7.79
CA ILE A 277 2.87 -15.98 7.38
C ILE A 277 3.91 -16.08 6.26
N VAL A 278 5.02 -16.78 6.53
CA VAL A 278 6.06 -17.08 5.55
C VAL A 278 6.01 -18.57 5.28
N ASN A 279 5.50 -18.95 4.10
CA ASN A 279 5.11 -20.33 3.79
C ASN A 279 4.21 -20.91 4.89
N ASP A 280 4.69 -21.91 5.63
CA ASP A 280 3.93 -22.59 6.70
C ASP A 280 4.24 -22.02 8.10
N LYS A 281 5.14 -21.03 8.21
CA LYS A 281 5.57 -20.42 9.48
C LYS A 281 4.76 -19.18 9.77
N LYS A 282 4.23 -19.08 10.99
CA LYS A 282 3.45 -17.94 11.47
C LYS A 282 4.22 -17.17 12.53
N PHE A 283 4.12 -15.85 12.47
CA PHE A 283 4.68 -14.93 13.44
C PHE A 283 3.60 -13.97 13.91
N THR A 284 3.43 -13.84 15.22
CA THR A 284 2.52 -12.88 15.86
C THR A 284 3.32 -11.75 16.50
N GLY A 285 2.65 -10.68 16.94
CA GLY A 285 3.32 -9.53 17.56
C GLY A 285 4.27 -8.79 16.60
N ILE A 286 3.95 -8.82 15.31
CA ILE A 286 4.72 -8.16 14.25
C ILE A 286 4.38 -6.66 14.15
N CYS A 287 3.24 -6.27 14.72
CA CYS A 287 2.82 -4.89 14.88
C CYS A 287 2.87 -4.60 16.38
N ASP A 288 3.97 -4.03 16.85
CA ASP A 288 4.26 -3.83 18.27
C ASP A 288 4.32 -2.34 18.68
N GLY A 289 3.80 -1.47 17.83
CA GLY A 289 3.74 -0.03 17.99
C GLY A 289 5.04 0.66 17.61
N LYS A 290 5.84 0.10 16.70
CA LYS A 290 7.15 0.64 16.32
C LYS A 290 7.26 0.91 14.81
N PRO A 291 7.76 2.08 14.41
CA PRO A 291 8.27 3.17 15.26
C PRO A 291 7.22 3.89 16.12
N TYR A 292 5.93 3.79 15.78
CA TYR A 292 4.81 4.30 16.57
C TYR A 292 3.51 3.56 16.14
N PRO A 293 2.40 3.65 16.90
CA PRO A 293 1.21 2.82 16.67
C PRO A 293 0.57 2.90 15.27
N ASP A 294 0.73 4.04 14.59
CA ASP A 294 0.07 4.28 13.31
C ASP A 294 0.94 3.91 12.08
N LEU A 295 2.24 3.65 12.28
CA LEU A 295 3.13 3.10 11.25
C LEU A 295 4.04 2.03 11.86
N GLU A 296 3.86 0.80 11.40
CA GLU A 296 4.58 -0.37 11.89
C GLU A 296 5.62 -0.82 10.87
N ILE A 297 6.84 -1.05 11.35
CA ILE A 297 7.96 -1.55 10.57
C ILE A 297 8.53 -2.75 11.29
N ASP A 298 8.37 -3.91 10.67
CA ASP A 298 8.91 -5.17 11.16
C ASP A 298 10.07 -5.62 10.27
N GLU A 299 11.21 -5.92 10.90
CA GLU A 299 12.39 -6.49 10.27
C GLU A 299 12.72 -7.84 10.93
N ARG A 300 12.85 -8.89 10.14
CA ARG A 300 13.14 -10.22 10.68
C ARG A 300 13.98 -11.10 9.76
N ASN A 301 14.74 -11.98 10.38
CA ASN A 301 15.38 -13.09 9.67
C ASN A 301 14.33 -14.16 9.34
N VAL A 302 14.23 -14.52 8.05
CA VAL A 302 13.30 -15.54 7.54
C VAL A 302 14.02 -16.69 6.82
N THR A 303 15.34 -16.79 6.98
CA THR A 303 16.21 -17.75 6.26
C THR A 303 15.66 -19.18 6.35
N ASP A 304 15.33 -19.64 7.56
CA ASP A 304 14.86 -21.01 7.83
C ASP A 304 13.39 -21.24 7.41
N CYS A 305 12.70 -20.19 6.96
CA CYS A 305 11.30 -20.26 6.52
C CYS A 305 11.18 -20.42 5.00
N LEU A 306 12.24 -20.11 4.26
CA LEU A 306 12.26 -20.09 2.80
C LEU A 306 12.68 -21.45 2.23
N LYS A 307 12.26 -21.72 0.99
CA LYS A 307 12.56 -22.94 0.24
C LYS A 307 12.93 -22.63 -1.21
N ALA A 308 13.60 -23.57 -1.87
CA ALA A 308 13.86 -23.47 -3.30
C ALA A 308 12.54 -23.44 -4.10
N GLY A 309 12.51 -22.63 -5.16
CA GLY A 309 11.31 -22.40 -5.95
C GLY A 309 10.40 -21.34 -5.34
N GLU A 310 9.10 -21.46 -5.58
CA GLU A 310 8.10 -20.47 -5.15
C GLU A 310 7.90 -20.47 -3.62
N ASN A 311 7.90 -19.28 -3.05
CA ASN A 311 7.55 -19.00 -1.67
C ASN A 311 6.33 -18.08 -1.64
N ILE A 312 5.64 -18.03 -0.50
CA ILE A 312 4.53 -17.12 -0.28
C ILE A 312 4.69 -16.40 1.06
N ILE A 313 4.51 -15.08 1.04
CA ILE A 313 4.56 -14.22 2.21
C ILE A 313 3.23 -13.49 2.28
N LEU A 314 2.50 -13.71 3.37
CA LEU A 314 1.16 -13.18 3.60
C LEU A 314 1.12 -12.39 4.90
N PHE A 315 0.32 -11.33 4.92
CA PHE A 315 -0.08 -10.64 6.13
C PHE A 315 -1.55 -10.96 6.41
N GLN A 316 -1.84 -11.46 7.59
CA GLN A 316 -3.20 -11.72 8.06
C GLN A 316 -3.57 -10.71 9.14
N ALA A 317 -4.58 -9.90 8.87
CA ALA A 317 -5.15 -8.99 9.85
C ALA A 317 -6.04 -9.75 10.84
N ALA A 318 -5.87 -9.48 12.13
CA ALA A 318 -6.69 -10.01 13.19
C ALA A 318 -7.01 -8.90 14.20
N GLY A 319 -8.22 -8.36 14.12
CA GLY A 319 -8.65 -7.23 14.92
C GLY A 319 -9.10 -6.08 14.05
N ASP A 320 -8.77 -4.87 14.46
CA ASP A 320 -9.21 -3.66 13.77
C ASP A 320 -8.44 -3.42 12.46
N TYR A 321 -8.67 -2.23 11.91
CA TYR A 321 -8.13 -1.68 10.69
C TYR A 321 -6.60 -1.74 10.62
N VAL A 322 -6.07 -2.12 9.46
CA VAL A 322 -4.64 -2.09 9.10
C VAL A 322 -4.50 -1.98 7.58
N ILE A 323 -3.49 -1.27 7.11
CA ILE A 323 -3.16 -1.21 5.67
C ILE A 323 -1.82 -1.87 5.42
N SER A 324 -1.81 -2.98 4.67
CA SER A 324 -0.56 -3.58 4.18
C SER A 324 0.02 -2.72 3.07
N SER A 325 1.23 -2.20 3.25
CA SER A 325 1.73 -1.09 2.41
C SER A 325 3.06 -1.37 1.69
N GLY A 326 3.90 -2.25 2.24
CA GLY A 326 5.15 -2.62 1.60
C GLY A 326 5.78 -3.87 2.18
N SER A 327 6.58 -4.56 1.36
CA SER A 327 7.46 -5.61 1.85
C SER A 327 8.76 -5.66 1.06
N PHE A 328 9.88 -5.82 1.75
CA PHE A 328 11.20 -5.92 1.15
C PHE A 328 11.86 -7.22 1.57
N LEU A 329 12.16 -8.10 0.63
CA LEU A 329 12.92 -9.31 0.91
C LEU A 329 14.34 -9.13 0.40
N VAL A 330 15.33 -9.37 1.26
CA VAL A 330 16.76 -9.32 0.95
C VAL A 330 17.35 -10.69 1.21
N VAL A 331 17.94 -11.31 0.19
CA VAL A 331 18.52 -12.65 0.25
C VAL A 331 20.00 -12.57 -0.09
N GLU A 332 20.86 -12.99 0.83
CA GLU A 332 22.30 -13.09 0.59
C GLU A 332 22.64 -14.42 -0.10
N LYS A 333 23.41 -14.34 -1.19
CA LYS A 333 23.85 -15.51 -1.98
C LYS A 333 25.33 -15.81 -1.75
N ASP A 334 25.67 -17.09 -1.83
CA ASP A 334 27.07 -17.53 -1.91
C ASP A 334 27.51 -17.56 -3.38
N LEU A 335 28.51 -16.75 -3.74
CA LEU A 335 29.08 -16.69 -5.11
C LEU A 335 29.58 -18.05 -5.63
N LEU A 336 29.99 -18.95 -4.73
CA LEU A 336 30.55 -20.25 -5.09
C LEU A 336 29.51 -21.21 -5.72
N ALA A 337 28.21 -20.95 -5.57
CA ALA A 337 27.18 -21.80 -6.17
C ALA A 337 26.98 -21.52 -7.67
N GLU A 338 27.20 -20.28 -8.12
CA GLU A 338 26.95 -19.88 -9.52
C GLU A 338 28.12 -20.21 -10.46
N GLU A 339 29.37 -20.05 -10.00
CA GLU A 339 30.56 -20.46 -10.79
C GLU A 339 30.62 -21.99 -11.00
N SER A 340 30.07 -22.78 -10.07
CA SER A 340 30.00 -24.24 -10.20
C SER A 340 29.04 -24.71 -11.30
N LYS A 341 27.96 -23.97 -11.58
CA LYS A 341 27.02 -24.31 -12.66
C LYS A 341 27.55 -23.90 -14.03
N SER A 342 28.16 -22.71 -14.13
CA SER A 342 28.80 -22.22 -15.36
C SER A 342 29.97 -23.11 -15.81
N SER A 343 30.83 -23.52 -14.88
CA SER A 343 31.97 -24.40 -15.20
C SER A 343 31.59 -25.85 -15.52
N THR A 344 30.41 -26.32 -15.08
CA THR A 344 29.94 -27.68 -15.39
C THR A 344 29.24 -27.75 -16.76
N GLU A 345 28.54 -26.69 -17.18
CA GLU A 345 27.98 -26.61 -18.53
C GLU A 345 29.09 -26.48 -19.60
N GLU A 346 30.10 -25.62 -19.38
CA GLU A 346 31.27 -25.52 -20.28
C GLU A 346 32.10 -26.81 -20.34
N ALA A 347 32.16 -27.58 -19.25
CA ALA A 347 32.85 -28.88 -19.25
C ALA A 347 32.06 -29.97 -19.99
N SER A 348 30.72 -29.88 -20.03
CA SER A 348 29.89 -30.85 -20.74
C SER A 348 29.94 -30.66 -22.26
N GLU A 349 29.98 -29.42 -22.76
CA GLU A 349 30.08 -29.13 -24.20
C GLU A 349 31.46 -29.42 -24.80
N LYS A 350 32.51 -29.50 -23.97
CA LYS A 350 33.89 -29.71 -24.45
C LYS A 350 34.30 -31.19 -24.59
N SER A 351 33.42 -32.13 -24.24
CA SER A 351 33.74 -33.57 -24.21
C SER A 351 33.18 -34.40 -25.37
N GLU A 352 32.36 -33.82 -26.25
CA GLU A 352 31.84 -34.49 -27.46
C GLU A 352 32.44 -33.95 -28.77
N GLU A 353 33.77 -33.95 -28.90
CA GLU A 353 34.36 -33.89 -30.25
C GLU A 353 35.75 -34.52 -30.30
N THR A 354 35.83 -35.84 -30.50
CA THR A 354 36.98 -36.47 -31.19
C THR A 354 36.69 -37.92 -31.62
N GLY A 355 36.22 -38.04 -32.87
CA GLY A 355 36.68 -38.99 -33.90
C GLY A 355 36.75 -40.50 -33.62
N SER A 356 36.01 -41.27 -34.43
CA SER A 356 36.61 -42.22 -35.39
C SER A 356 35.56 -42.94 -36.26
N THR A 357 35.81 -42.96 -37.57
CA THR A 357 35.35 -43.98 -38.56
C THR A 357 36.62 -44.76 -38.99
N PRO A 358 36.55 -46.03 -39.50
CA PRO A 358 35.73 -46.37 -40.68
C PRO A 358 35.17 -47.82 -40.80
N GLU A 359 34.28 -47.95 -41.81
CA GLU A 359 34.11 -49.07 -42.77
C GLU A 359 33.11 -50.26 -42.56
N THR A 360 32.04 -50.18 -43.37
CA THR A 360 31.40 -51.19 -44.28
C THR A 360 30.73 -52.49 -43.79
N SER A 361 29.43 -52.64 -44.10
CA SER A 361 28.87 -53.65 -45.04
C SER A 361 27.33 -53.51 -45.19
N GLY A 362 26.78 -53.99 -46.32
CA GLY A 362 25.42 -53.73 -46.86
C GLY A 362 24.24 -54.24 -46.02
N THR A 363 22.99 -53.89 -46.31
CA THR A 363 22.20 -54.40 -47.47
C THR A 363 20.86 -53.61 -47.61
N GLU A 364 20.32 -53.63 -48.83
CA GLU A 364 19.14 -52.93 -49.39
C GLU A 364 17.78 -53.06 -48.63
N SER A 365 16.91 -52.02 -48.71
CA SER A 365 15.69 -52.07 -49.56
C SER A 365 14.79 -50.80 -49.55
N LYS A 366 14.58 -50.27 -50.76
CA LYS A 366 13.41 -49.59 -51.40
C LYS A 366 12.20 -49.11 -50.56
N LYS A 367 11.86 -47.80 -50.65
CA LYS A 367 10.88 -47.11 -51.56
C LYS A 367 10.22 -45.87 -50.92
N ALA A 368 10.17 -44.77 -51.67
CA ALA A 368 9.67 -43.41 -51.37
C ALA A 368 8.14 -43.24 -51.65
N PRO A 369 7.51 -42.03 -51.71
CA PRO A 369 7.99 -40.67 -51.38
C PRO A 369 7.00 -39.72 -50.63
N GLY A 370 7.50 -38.55 -50.21
CA GLY A 370 6.82 -37.26 -50.45
C GLY A 370 6.28 -36.50 -49.23
N PHE A 371 6.98 -35.45 -48.80
CA PHE A 371 6.67 -34.03 -49.07
C PHE A 371 7.60 -33.14 -48.23
N GLY A 372 8.37 -32.29 -48.90
CA GLY A 372 9.28 -31.34 -48.27
C GLY A 372 8.69 -29.93 -48.19
N PHE A 373 9.14 -29.17 -47.20
CA PHE A 373 9.29 -27.72 -47.30
C PHE A 373 10.53 -27.33 -46.51
N VAL A 374 11.51 -26.78 -47.21
CA VAL A 374 12.71 -26.11 -46.70
C VAL A 374 12.59 -24.66 -47.15
N PHE A 375 12.86 -23.72 -46.25
CA PHE A 375 13.31 -22.39 -46.64
C PHE A 375 14.63 -22.10 -45.92
N ALA A 376 15.67 -21.87 -46.73
CA ALA A 376 16.97 -21.37 -46.35
C ALA A 376 17.01 -19.83 -46.47
N PRO A 377 17.94 -19.16 -45.78
CA PRO A 377 18.01 -17.70 -45.71
C PRO A 377 18.76 -17.09 -46.91
N ALA A 378 18.47 -15.82 -47.22
CA ALA A 378 19.17 -15.06 -48.24
C ALA A 378 20.16 -14.06 -47.61
N LEU A 379 21.37 -14.07 -48.15
CA LEU A 379 22.48 -13.13 -47.91
C LEU A 379 22.99 -12.68 -49.29
N LEU A 380 23.69 -11.53 -49.31
CA LEU A 380 24.41 -10.83 -50.42
C LEU A 380 23.71 -9.53 -50.81
N THR A 381 24.33 -8.35 -50.94
CA THR A 381 25.72 -7.85 -51.10
C THR A 381 25.62 -6.31 -50.92
N GLY A 382 26.60 -5.47 -50.58
CA GLY A 382 28.05 -5.55 -50.51
C GLY A 382 28.64 -4.15 -50.89
N ARG A 383 29.68 -3.72 -50.14
CA ARG A 383 30.69 -2.66 -50.43
C ARG A 383 30.23 -1.19 -50.38
N LYS A 384 31.01 -0.24 -49.83
CA LYS A 384 32.49 -0.08 -49.90
C LYS A 384 33.03 0.82 -48.76
N LEU A 385 34.15 0.39 -48.16
CA LEU A 385 35.07 1.22 -47.37
C LEU A 385 35.69 2.35 -48.22
N VAL A 386 35.99 3.50 -47.59
CA VAL A 386 37.30 4.18 -47.70
C VAL A 386 37.65 4.84 -46.36
N LEU A 387 38.82 4.44 -45.83
CA LEU A 387 39.57 5.06 -44.73
C LEU A 387 40.26 6.36 -45.20
N GLY A 388 40.41 7.32 -44.29
CA GLY A 388 41.24 8.51 -44.49
C GLY A 388 41.63 9.17 -43.17
N LEU A 389 42.72 8.67 -42.56
CA LEU A 389 43.53 9.36 -41.54
C LEU A 389 44.00 10.74 -42.07
N ARG A 390 44.00 11.79 -41.23
CA ARG A 390 45.18 12.34 -40.51
C ARG A 390 45.03 13.84 -40.15
N ASP A 391 45.43 14.10 -38.90
CA ASP A 391 46.22 15.23 -38.37
C ASP A 391 45.71 16.70 -38.34
N LYS A 392 45.59 17.17 -37.08
CA LYS A 392 46.20 18.38 -36.45
C LYS A 392 45.99 19.77 -37.06
N LYS A 393 45.38 20.65 -36.25
CA LYS A 393 45.93 21.87 -35.57
C LYS A 393 44.77 22.79 -35.17
N ALA A 394 44.57 23.07 -33.88
CA ALA A 394 45.19 24.14 -33.08
C ALA A 394 44.49 25.50 -33.19
N GLY A 395 44.01 26.00 -32.05
CA GLY A 395 43.98 27.43 -31.69
C GLY A 395 42.72 28.22 -32.01
N LYS A 396 41.83 28.37 -31.04
CA LYS A 396 41.78 29.55 -30.16
C LYS A 396 40.84 29.30 -28.98
#